data_AF-A0A0C9RUX4-F1
#
_entry.id   AF-A0A0C9RUX4-F1
#
_cell.length_a   1.000
_cell.length_b   1.000
_cell.length_c   1.000
_cell.angle_alpha   90.00
_cell.angle_beta   90.00
_cell.angle_gamma   90.00
#
_symmetry.space_group_name_H-M   'P 1'
#
loop_
_entity.id
_entity.type
_entity.pdbx_description
1 polymer ?
#
loop_
_entity_poly.entity_id
_entity_poly.type
_entity_poly.pdbx_seq_one_letter_code
_entity_poly.pdbx_strand_id
1 'polypeptide(L)'
;MYESMLLQDNSTKTEIFEDALNDPVDLKTDEKSDEEELDLDLEEPPPPEVMEYARRELGETDEVKCQTLEELRDMIYERGECSPHRMDDAFLIRFLRARNFNIHRAHR
;
A
#
# COMPACT_ATOMS: atom_id res chain seq x y z
N MET A 1 31.03 51.68 -14.78
CA MET A 1 31.94 52.19 -15.82
C MET A 1 33.33 51.63 -15.57
N TYR A 2 33.54 50.36 -15.91
CA TYR A 2 34.85 49.78 -16.18
C TYR A 2 34.62 48.73 -17.29
N GLU A 3 34.53 49.25 -18.52
CA GLU A 3 35.15 48.60 -19.68
C GLU A 3 36.60 48.23 -19.32
N SER A 4 37.26 47.20 -19.83
CA SER A 4 37.06 46.35 -21.00
C SER A 4 38.14 45.24 -20.96
N MET A 5 37.92 44.18 -21.74
CA MET A 5 38.95 43.37 -22.42
C MET A 5 40.07 42.71 -21.61
N LEU A 6 40.02 41.37 -21.54
CA LEU A 6 41.10 40.56 -22.11
C LEU A 6 40.53 39.20 -22.54
N LEU A 7 40.28 39.11 -23.85
CA LEU A 7 40.22 37.86 -24.59
C LEU A 7 41.54 37.10 -24.40
N GLN A 8 41.44 35.86 -23.96
CA GLN A 8 42.43 34.84 -24.27
C GLN A 8 41.68 33.59 -24.73
N ASP A 9 41.36 33.58 -26.04
CA ASP A 9 41.21 32.33 -26.77
C ASP A 9 42.59 31.68 -26.89
N ASN A 10 42.71 30.43 -26.47
CA ASN A 10 43.68 29.49 -27.02
C ASN A 10 43.11 28.08 -26.87
N SER A 11 42.35 27.69 -27.89
CA SER A 11 42.57 26.51 -28.71
C SER A 11 43.13 25.25 -28.04
N THR A 12 42.41 24.15 -28.26
CA THR A 12 42.78 22.73 -28.13
C THR A 12 42.72 22.12 -26.73
N LYS A 13 41.66 21.36 -26.44
CA LYS A 13 41.72 19.88 -26.42
C LYS A 13 40.32 19.31 -26.19
N THR A 14 39.82 18.69 -27.26
CA THR A 14 38.69 17.77 -27.28
C THR A 14 38.92 16.62 -26.29
N GLU A 15 38.10 16.50 -25.25
CA GLU A 15 37.79 15.20 -24.64
C GLU A 15 36.27 15.11 -24.53
N ILE A 16 35.73 14.41 -25.53
CA ILE A 16 34.36 13.97 -25.67
C ILE A 16 34.19 12.89 -24.60
N PHE A 17 33.40 13.16 -23.55
CA PHE A 17 32.88 12.12 -22.67
C PHE A 17 31.50 11.71 -23.20
N GLU A 18 31.51 10.95 -24.29
CA GLU A 18 30.37 10.15 -24.77
C GLU A 18 30.89 8.73 -25.00
N ASP A 19 30.98 7.95 -23.93
CA ASP A 19 31.01 6.49 -24.01
C ASP A 19 29.72 5.97 -23.37
N ALA A 20 28.62 6.25 -24.06
CA ALA A 20 27.42 5.45 -23.99
C ALA A 20 27.43 4.49 -25.18
N LEU A 21 27.02 3.25 -24.92
CA LEU A 21 26.52 2.27 -25.90
C LEU A 21 27.57 1.54 -26.78
N ASN A 22 28.12 0.45 -26.26
CA ASN A 22 27.86 -0.88 -26.82
C ASN A 22 28.49 -1.99 -25.97
N ASP A 23 27.67 -2.66 -25.18
CA ASP A 23 27.52 -4.11 -25.30
C ASP A 23 26.20 -4.49 -24.63
N PRO A 24 25.15 -4.85 -25.40
CA PRO A 24 23.96 -5.43 -24.81
C PRO A 24 24.34 -6.81 -24.28
N VAL A 25 24.55 -6.91 -22.97
CA VAL A 25 24.50 -8.19 -22.28
C VAL A 25 23.06 -8.65 -22.41
N ASP A 26 22.82 -9.52 -23.38
CA ASP A 26 21.57 -10.24 -23.60
C ASP A 26 21.41 -11.25 -22.44
N LEU A 27 21.19 -10.73 -21.24
CA LEU A 27 20.83 -11.52 -20.08
C LEU A 27 19.36 -11.87 -20.28
N LYS A 28 19.13 -12.96 -21.02
CA LYS A 28 17.87 -13.68 -20.96
C LYS A 28 17.72 -14.25 -19.57
N THR A 29 17.31 -13.42 -18.63
CA THR A 29 16.58 -13.90 -17.47
C THR A 29 15.22 -14.33 -18.00
N ASP A 30 15.12 -15.60 -18.42
CA ASP A 30 13.88 -16.35 -18.34
C ASP A 30 13.53 -16.54 -16.84
N GLU A 31 13.42 -15.44 -16.11
CA GLU A 31 12.76 -15.38 -14.81
C GLU A 31 11.28 -15.29 -15.17
N LYS A 32 10.72 -16.42 -15.58
CA LYS A 32 9.28 -16.60 -15.45
C LYS A 32 9.07 -16.65 -13.94
N SER A 33 8.80 -15.48 -13.35
CA SER A 33 8.33 -15.40 -11.99
C SER A 33 7.03 -16.19 -11.97
N ASP A 34 7.08 -17.44 -11.51
CA ASP A 34 5.92 -18.24 -11.18
C ASP A 34 5.27 -17.61 -9.93
N GLU A 35 4.84 -16.36 -10.05
CA GLU A 35 3.94 -15.69 -9.12
C GLU A 35 2.61 -16.40 -9.28
N GLU A 36 2.47 -17.54 -8.58
CA GLU A 36 1.19 -18.15 -8.33
C GLU A 36 0.31 -17.10 -7.67
N GLU A 37 -0.62 -16.55 -8.44
CA GLU A 37 -1.63 -15.63 -7.94
C GLU A 37 -2.51 -16.40 -6.94
N LEU A 38 -2.20 -16.22 -5.66
CA LEU A 38 -2.98 -16.78 -4.57
C LEU A 38 -4.30 -16.00 -4.50
N ASP A 39 -5.32 -16.54 -5.14
CA ASP A 39 -6.69 -16.05 -5.01
C ASP A 39 -7.21 -16.37 -3.60
N LEU A 40 -6.95 -15.45 -2.68
CA LEU A 40 -7.59 -15.47 -1.38
C LEU A 40 -9.03 -15.01 -1.58
N ASP A 41 -9.99 -15.92 -1.40
CA ASP A 41 -11.41 -15.60 -1.52
C ASP A 41 -11.86 -14.70 -0.35
N LEU A 42 -11.55 -13.42 -0.51
CA LEU A 42 -11.79 -12.36 0.45
C LEU A 42 -13.10 -11.64 0.15
N GLU A 43 -13.77 -11.97 -0.94
CA GLU A 43 -14.98 -11.28 -1.41
C GLU A 43 -16.25 -12.08 -1.13
N GLU A 44 -16.16 -13.41 -0.98
CA GLU A 44 -17.33 -14.20 -0.61
C GLU A 44 -17.84 -13.82 0.80
N PRO A 45 -19.12 -13.42 0.93
CA PRO A 45 -19.71 -13.16 2.24
C PRO A 45 -19.76 -14.47 3.04
N PRO A 46 -19.51 -14.42 4.36
CA PRO A 46 -19.49 -15.63 5.15
C PRO A 46 -20.88 -16.29 5.17
N PRO A 47 -20.93 -17.62 5.37
CA PRO A 47 -22.18 -18.38 5.35
C PRO A 47 -23.24 -17.76 6.28
N PRO A 48 -24.55 -17.85 5.93
CA PRO A 48 -25.62 -17.24 6.72
C PRO A 48 -25.62 -17.63 8.21
N GLU A 49 -25.23 -18.87 8.51
CA GLU A 49 -25.12 -19.38 9.88
C GLU A 49 -24.06 -18.62 10.70
N VAL A 50 -22.95 -18.25 10.06
CA VAL A 50 -21.87 -17.47 10.68
C VAL A 50 -22.32 -16.03 10.90
N MET A 51 -23.06 -15.45 9.94
CA MET A 51 -23.62 -14.11 10.08
C MET A 51 -24.63 -14.03 11.22
N GLU A 52 -25.51 -15.03 11.35
CA GLU A 52 -26.47 -15.09 12.46
C GLU A 52 -25.79 -15.30 13.82
N TYR A 53 -24.75 -16.13 13.88
CA TYR A 53 -23.92 -16.26 15.07
C TYR A 53 -23.27 -14.93 15.46
N ALA A 54 -22.69 -14.21 14.51
CA ALA A 54 -22.08 -12.91 14.75
C ALA A 54 -23.11 -11.90 15.26
N ARG A 55 -24.31 -11.86 14.66
CA ARG A 55 -25.42 -11.02 15.12
C ARG A 55 -25.81 -11.33 16.57
N ARG A 56 -25.92 -12.61 16.93
CA ARG A 56 -26.39 -13.04 18.25
C ARG A 56 -25.34 -12.88 19.34
N GLU A 57 -24.08 -13.24 19.07
CA GLU A 57 -23.02 -13.28 20.08
C GLU A 57 -22.21 -11.98 20.15
N LEU A 58 -22.06 -11.26 19.03
CA LEU A 58 -21.30 -10.01 18.97
C LEU A 58 -22.20 -8.77 18.94
N GLY A 59 -23.52 -8.95 18.78
CA GLY A 59 -24.44 -7.83 18.63
C GLY A 59 -24.22 -7.05 17.33
N GLU A 60 -23.71 -7.71 16.28
CA GLU A 60 -23.52 -7.11 14.96
C GLU A 60 -24.87 -6.74 14.33
N THR A 61 -25.36 -5.53 14.59
CA THR A 61 -26.38 -4.88 13.77
C THR A 61 -25.71 -4.04 12.69
N ASP A 62 -26.45 -3.65 11.65
CA ASP A 62 -25.91 -2.82 10.58
C ASP A 62 -25.47 -1.44 11.13
N GLU A 63 -26.17 -0.91 12.12
CA GLU A 63 -25.82 0.35 12.78
C GLU A 63 -24.52 0.24 13.56
N VAL A 64 -24.35 -0.83 14.37
CA VAL A 64 -23.12 -1.07 15.15
C VAL A 64 -21.94 -1.26 14.22
N LYS A 65 -22.12 -2.01 13.12
CA LYS A 65 -21.09 -2.20 12.10
C LYS A 65 -20.65 -0.86 11.50
N CYS A 66 -21.60 -0.05 11.00
CA CYS A 66 -21.27 1.25 10.40
C CYS A 66 -20.52 2.16 11.37
N GLN A 67 -21.02 2.29 12.60
CA GLN A 67 -20.41 3.15 13.62
C GLN A 67 -18.99 2.69 13.98
N THR A 68 -18.82 1.41 14.33
CA THR A 68 -17.52 0.89 14.77
C THR A 68 -16.48 0.86 13.65
N LEU A 69 -16.91 0.71 12.39
CA LEU A 69 -16.03 0.83 11.23
C LEU A 69 -15.51 2.25 11.04
N GLU A 70 -16.39 3.26 11.17
CA GLU A 70 -15.99 4.67 11.08
C GLU A 70 -15.01 5.03 12.20
N GLU A 71 -15.34 4.67 13.45
CA GLU A 71 -14.46 4.91 14.60
C GLU A 71 -13.10 4.20 14.47
N LEU A 72 -13.05 2.99 13.88
CA LEU A 72 -11.79 2.29 13.61
C LEU A 72 -10.96 3.00 12.55
N ARG A 73 -11.59 3.51 11.48
CA ARG A 73 -10.91 4.29 10.44
C ARG A 73 -10.30 5.55 11.02
N ASP A 74 -11.10 6.30 11.79
CA ASP A 74 -10.64 7.51 12.45
C ASP A 74 -9.45 7.22 13.36
N MET A 75 -9.52 6.15 14.16
CA MET A 75 -8.42 5.75 15.04
C MET A 75 -7.13 5.41 14.29
N ILE A 76 -7.23 4.73 13.14
CA ILE A 76 -6.08 4.43 12.27
C ILE A 76 -5.44 5.74 11.79
N TYR A 77 -6.26 6.69 11.30
CA TYR A 77 -5.78 7.98 10.80
C TYR A 77 -5.19 8.87 11.91
N GLU A 78 -5.85 8.97 13.06
CA GLU A 78 -5.45 9.83 14.17
C GLU A 78 -4.16 9.38 14.84
N ARG A 79 -4.00 8.06 15.04
CA ARG A 79 -2.80 7.52 15.69
C ARG A 79 -1.60 7.48 14.77
N GLY A 80 -1.80 7.22 13.48
CA GLY A 80 -0.72 7.11 12.50
C GLY A 80 0.32 6.02 12.82
N GLU A 81 -0.03 5.06 13.68
CA GLU A 81 0.84 3.94 14.07
C GLU A 81 0.97 2.90 12.95
N CYS A 82 -0.02 2.84 12.05
CA CYS A 82 -0.03 1.96 10.89
C CYS A 82 -0.57 2.67 9.64
N SER A 83 -0.17 2.19 8.46
CA SER A 83 -0.66 2.67 7.16
C SER A 83 -1.13 1.47 6.32
N PRO A 84 -2.36 0.98 6.55
CA PRO A 84 -2.88 -0.18 5.84
C PRO A 84 -3.00 0.10 4.34
N HIS A 85 -2.62 -0.87 3.49
CA HIS A 85 -2.86 -0.78 2.04
C HIS A 85 -4.37 -0.86 1.70
N ARG A 86 -5.17 -1.50 2.56
CA ARG A 86 -6.62 -1.68 2.38
C ARG A 86 -7.38 -1.30 3.65
N MET A 87 -8.53 -0.65 3.47
CA MET A 87 -9.40 -0.14 4.54
C MET A 87 -10.90 -0.25 4.20
N ASP A 88 -11.29 -1.15 3.29
CA ASP A 88 -12.70 -1.42 2.98
C ASP A 88 -13.42 -2.12 4.16
N ASP A 89 -14.75 -2.03 4.19
CA ASP A 89 -15.58 -2.55 5.30
C ASP A 89 -15.35 -4.06 5.52
N ALA A 90 -15.33 -4.84 4.43
CA ALA A 90 -15.19 -6.29 4.49
C ALA A 90 -13.83 -6.71 5.09
N PHE A 91 -12.77 -5.96 4.78
CA PHE A 91 -11.45 -6.14 5.37
C PHE A 91 -11.45 -5.78 6.86
N LEU A 92 -11.93 -4.60 7.23
CA LEU A 92 -11.89 -4.10 8.61
C LEU A 92 -12.80 -4.88 9.57
N ILE A 93 -13.97 -5.35 9.12
CA ILE A 93 -14.90 -6.17 9.91
C ILE A 93 -14.21 -7.44 10.45
N ARG A 94 -13.23 -8.00 9.74
CA ARG A 94 -12.53 -9.20 10.19
C ARG A 94 -11.75 -8.96 11.48
N PHE A 95 -11.08 -7.81 11.58
CA PHE A 95 -10.33 -7.42 12.77
C PHE A 95 -11.28 -7.14 13.94
N LEU A 96 -12.40 -6.48 13.66
CA LEU A 96 -13.46 -6.25 14.65
C LEU A 96 -14.04 -7.58 15.17
N ARG A 97 -14.43 -8.51 14.29
CA ARG A 97 -14.93 -9.84 14.68
C ARG A 97 -13.92 -10.62 15.51
N ALA A 98 -12.65 -10.60 15.12
CA ALA A 98 -11.57 -11.28 15.84
C ALA A 98 -11.31 -10.70 17.25
N ARG A 99 -11.88 -9.53 17.56
CA ARG A 99 -11.71 -8.82 18.85
C ARG A 99 -13.05 -8.43 19.48
N ASN A 100 -14.14 -9.11 19.12
CA ASN A 100 -15.48 -8.86 19.66
C ASN A 100 -15.91 -7.39 19.54
N PHE A 101 -15.65 -6.76 18.40
CA PHE A 101 -15.99 -5.36 18.11
C PHE A 101 -15.31 -4.34 19.04
N ASN A 102 -14.24 -4.71 19.71
CA ASN A 102 -13.44 -3.78 20.50
C ASN A 102 -12.41 -3.06 19.62
N ILE A 103 -12.66 -1.78 19.34
CA ILE A 103 -11.86 -0.98 18.39
C ILE A 103 -10.40 -0.86 18.83
N HIS A 104 -10.14 -0.55 20.10
CA HIS A 104 -8.77 -0.44 20.63
C HIS A 104 -7.98 -1.74 20.50
N ARG A 105 -8.64 -2.89 20.66
CA ARG A 105 -8.02 -4.20 20.47
C ARG A 105 -7.88 -4.58 19.00
N ALA A 106 -8.77 -4.12 18.14
CA ALA A 106 -8.70 -4.35 16.70
C ALA A 106 -7.57 -3.56 16.03
N HIS A 107 -7.23 -2.39 16.57
CA HIS A 107 -6.12 -1.55 16.10
C HIS A 107 -4.72 -2.09 16.47
N ARG A 108 -4.60 -2.98 17.46
CA ARG A 108 -3.30 -3.41 18.05
C ARG A 108 -2.79 -4.75 17.52
#